data_AF-A0A357N1G4-F1
#
_entry.id   AF-A0A357N1G4-F1
#
_cell.length_a   1.000
_cell.length_b   1.000
_cell.length_c   1.000
_cell.angle_alpha   90.00
_cell.angle_beta   90.00
_cell.angle_gamma   90.00
#
_symmetry.space_group_name_H-M   'P 1'
#
loop_
_entity.id
_entity.type
_entity.pdbx_description
1 polymer ?
#
loop_
_entity_poly.entity_id
_entity_poly.type
_entity_poly.pdbx_seq_one_letter_code
_entity_poly.pdbx_strand_id
1 'polypeptide(L)' 'VLVDEAYLQYSDQPSLIAQVAQRDDLIVLRTFSKLYGMAGLRLGVAAAHPDRLRELASLGD' A
#
# COMPACT_ATOMS: atom_id res chain seq x y z
N VAL A 1 -1.79 5.05 -10.73
CA VAL A 1 -0.42 5.15 -10.17
C VAL A 1 -0.30 4.25 -8.96
N LEU A 2 0.70 3.38 -8.95
CA LEU A 2 1.01 2.50 -7.81
C LEU A 2 2.32 2.97 -7.16
N VAL A 3 2.29 3.17 -5.84
CA VAL A 3 3.46 3.57 -5.04
C VAL A 3 3.76 2.47 -4.04
N ASP A 4 4.95 1.89 -4.13
CA ASP A 4 5.43 0.89 -3.18
C ASP A 4 6.22 1.55 -2.04
N GLU A 5 5.63 1.57 -0.85
CA GLU A 5 6.22 2.10 0.37
C GLU A 5 6.89 1.00 1.23
N ALA A 6 7.33 -0.12 0.64
CA ALA A 6 7.96 -1.23 1.38
C ALA A 6 9.17 -0.81 2.24
N TYR A 7 9.84 0.28 1.87
CA TYR A 7 11.02 0.81 2.55
C TYR A 7 10.85 2.24 3.06
N LEU A 8 9.62 2.78 3.09
CA LEU A 8 9.37 4.17 3.49
C LEU A 8 10.04 4.53 4.83
N GLN A 9 10.09 3.58 5.76
CA GLN A 9 10.64 3.78 7.10
C GLN A 9 12.16 3.99 7.12
N TYR A 10 12.84 3.77 5.98
CA TYR A 10 14.26 4.04 5.77
C TYR A 10 14.49 5.29 4.92
N SER A 11 13.46 6.13 4.73
CA SER A 11 13.53 7.37 3.96
C SER A 11 12.97 8.54 4.76
N ASP A 12 13.44 9.75 4.46
CA ASP A 12 12.89 10.99 5.05
C ASP A 12 11.64 11.50 4.31
N GLN A 13 11.14 10.75 3.32
CA GLN A 13 9.97 11.15 2.54
C GLN A 13 8.68 10.88 3.32
N PRO A 14 7.68 11.76 3.25
CA PRO A 14 6.38 11.51 3.84
C PRO A 14 5.64 10.42 3.05
N SER A 15 4.78 9.67 3.75
CA SER A 15 3.86 8.74 3.08
C SER A 15 2.84 9.47 2.21
N LEU A 16 2.48 8.86 1.09
CA LEU A 16 1.39 9.34 0.23
C LEU A 16 0.01 8.81 0.65
N ILE A 17 -0.08 8.01 1.73
CA ILE A 17 -1.34 7.38 2.16
C ILE A 17 -2.46 8.39 2.43
N ALA A 18 -2.14 9.60 2.90
CA ALA A 18 -3.13 10.64 3.14
C ALA A 18 -3.80 11.15 1.85
N GLN A 19 -3.13 11.03 0.70
CA GLN A 19 -3.65 11.48 -0.59
C GLN A 19 -4.63 10.47 -1.22
N VAL A 20 -4.65 9.24 -0.72
CA VAL A 20 -5.53 8.16 -1.22
C VAL A 20 -7.01 8.55 -1.14
N ALA A 21 -7.41 9.36 -0.15
CA ALA A 21 -8.78 9.84 -0.03
C ALA A 21 -9.20 10.83 -1.13
N GLN A 22 -8.24 11.50 -1.78
CA GLN A 22 -8.50 12.55 -2.77
C GLN A 22 -8.15 12.11 -4.20
N ARG A 23 -7.50 10.94 -4.36
CA ARG A 23 -7.03 10.41 -5.64
C ARG A 23 -7.55 8.99 -5.87
N ASP A 24 -8.44 8.86 -6.84
CA ASP A 24 -9.01 7.59 -7.30
C ASP A 24 -8.02 6.75 -8.13
N ASP A 25 -6.94 7.38 -8.61
CA ASP A 25 -5.87 6.77 -9.38
C ASP A 25 -4.70 6.27 -8.51
N LEU A 26 -4.70 6.49 -7.20
CA LEU A 26 -3.56 6.17 -6.31
C LEU A 26 -3.78 4.87 -5.52
N ILE A 27 -2.78 3.98 -5.58
CA ILE A 27 -2.66 2.81 -4.71
C ILE A 27 -1.31 2.88 -4.00
N VAL A 28 -1.33 2.79 -2.67
CA VAL A 28 -0.12 2.74 -1.82
C VAL A 28 0.02 1.34 -1.21
N LEU A 29 1.17 0.70 -1.41
CA LEU A 29 1.46 -0.63 -0.86
C LEU A 29 2.40 -0.53 0.33
N ARG A 30 2.18 -1.37 1.35
CA ARG A 30 3.13 -1.61 2.43
C ARG A 30 3.28 -3.10 2.72
N THR A 31 4.44 -3.45 3.29
CA THR A 31 4.74 -4.83 3.67
C THR A 31 5.24 -4.91 5.10
N PHE A 32 4.95 -6.05 5.74
CA PHE A 32 5.54 -6.44 7.01
C PHE A 32 6.91 -7.13 6.85
N SER A 33 7.40 -7.30 5.63
CA SER A 33 8.63 -8.07 5.36
C SER A 33 9.92 -7.34 5.73
N LYS A 34 9.93 -6.00 5.74
CA LYS A 34 11.16 -5.19 5.87
C LYS A 34 11.38 -4.76 7.31
N LEU A 35 10.93 -3.55 7.67
CA LEU A 35 11.09 -3.00 9.02
C LEU A 35 10.68 -3.98 10.12
N TYR A 36 9.57 -4.70 9.90
CA TYR A 36 9.02 -5.60 10.91
C TYR A 36 9.65 -7.00 10.92
N GLY A 37 10.55 -7.34 9.99
CA GLY A 37 11.22 -8.65 9.96
C GLY A 37 10.29 -9.86 9.71
N MET A 38 9.03 -9.63 9.33
CA MET A 38 8.01 -10.68 9.18
C MET A 38 7.89 -11.20 7.75
N ALA A 39 9.02 -11.37 7.05
CA ALA A 39 9.00 -11.79 5.65
C ALA A 39 8.32 -13.15 5.41
N GLY A 40 8.39 -14.06 6.39
CA GLY A 40 7.76 -15.37 6.35
C GLY A 40 6.23 -15.37 6.47
N LEU A 41 5.62 -14.31 7.03
CA LEU A 41 4.17 -14.21 7.20
C LEU A 41 3.44 -13.95 5.88
N ARG A 42 4.16 -13.45 4.86
CA ARG A 42 3.61 -13.06 3.56
C ARG A 42 2.45 -12.06 3.67
N LEU A 43 2.51 -11.16 4.66
CA LEU A 43 1.49 -10.15 4.90
C LEU A 43 1.90 -8.78 4.35
N GLY A 44 0.93 -8.12 3.72
CA GLY A 44 1.03 -6.75 3.23
C GLY A 44 -0.34 -6.08 3.23
N VAL A 45 -0.36 -4.78 2.99
CA VAL A 45 -1.58 -3.98 2.90
C VAL A 45 -1.54 -3.08 1.68
N ALA A 46 -2.71 -2.86 1.09
CA ALA A 46 -2.92 -1.88 0.05
C ALA A 46 -3.92 -0.83 0.55
N ALA A 47 -3.57 0.45 0.39
CA ALA A 47 -4.48 1.57 0.62
C ALA A 47 -4.79 2.23 -0.72
N ALA A 48 -6.06 2.28 -1.07
CA ALA A 48 -6.54 2.95 -2.29
C ALA A 48 -7.95 3.55 -2.03
N HIS A 49 -8.44 4.37 -2.96
CA HIS A 49 -9.81 4.86 -2.90
C HIS A 49 -10.80 3.68 -2.83
N PRO A 50 -11.93 3.77 -2.10
CA PRO A 50 -12.85 2.64 -1.89
C PRO A 50 -13.32 1.96 -3.18
N ASP A 51 -13.56 2.73 -4.24
CA ASP A 51 -13.95 2.18 -5.55
C ASP A 51 -12.83 1.33 -6.17
N ARG A 52 -11.57 1.81 -6.06
CA ARG A 52 -10.39 1.09 -6.54
C ARG A 52 -10.11 -0.17 -5.71
N LEU A 53 -10.32 -0.12 -4.40
CA LEU A 53 -10.19 -1.29 -3.53
C LEU A 53 -11.21 -2.38 -3.88
N ARG A 54 -12.45 -2.01 -4.23
CA ARG A 54 -13.48 -2.97 -4.66
C ARG A 54 -13.09 -3.65 -5.98
N GLU A 55 -12.60 -2.88 -6.94
CA GLU A 55 -12.07 -3.44 -8.20
C GLU A 55 -10.89 -4.38 -7.94
N LEU A 56 -9.92 -3.96 -7.12
CA LEU A 56 -8.75 -4.79 -6.79
C LEU A 56 -9.15 -6.09 -6.08
N ALA A 57 -10.13 -6.04 -5.17
CA ALA A 57 -10.62 -7.22 -4.45
C ALA A 57 -11.23 -8.26 -5.41
N SER A 58 -11.93 -7.81 -6.46
CA SER A 58 -12.51 -8.71 -7.47
C SER A 58 -11.49 -9.48 -8.32
N LEU A 59 -10.20 -9.11 -8.27
CA LEU A 59 -9.13 -9.81 -8.98
C LEU A 59 -8.52 -10.96 -8.16
N GLY A 60 -8.86 -11.07 -6.88
CA GLY A 60 -8.31 -12.07 -5.96
C GLY A 60 -9.18 -13.32 -5.78
N ASP A 61 -10.38 -13.33 -6.38
CA ASP A 61 -11.28 -14.50 -6.49
C ASP A 61 -10.88 -15.38 -7.69
#